data_AF-A0A8S3G862-F1
#
_entry.id   AF-A0A8S3G862-F1
#
_cell.length_a   1.000
_cell.length_b   1.000
_cell.length_c   1.000
_cell.angle_alpha   90.00
_cell.angle_beta   90.00
_cell.angle_gamma   90.00
#
_symmetry.space_group_name_H-M   'P 1'
#
loop_
_entity.id
_entity.type
_entity.pdbx_description
1 polymer ?
#
loop_
_entity_poly.entity_id
_entity_poly.type
_entity_poly.pdbx_seq_one_letter_code
_entity_poly.pdbx_strand_id
1 'polypeptide(L)' 'MFPGIADRMQKDVSALAPSNMKIRIVAPPERKYAVWIGGSILSS' A
#
# COMPACT_ATOMS: atom_id res chain seq x y z
N MET A 1 5.40 -0.38 -12.20
CA MET A 1 4.25 0.34 -11.61
C MET A 1 4.59 1.81 -11.50
N PHE A 2 3.58 2.68 -11.52
CA PHE A 2 3.77 4.13 -11.59
C PHE A 2 4.61 4.65 -10.40
N PRO A 3 5.70 5.39 -10.67
CA PRO A 3 6.49 6.03 -9.61
C PRO A 3 5.64 7.10 -8.91
N GLY A 4 5.83 7.27 -7.60
CA GLY A 4 5.13 8.32 -6.81
C GLY A 4 3.66 8.05 -6.45
N ILE A 5 3.06 6.93 -6.90
CA ILE A 5 1.65 6.63 -6.60
C ILE A 5 1.35 6.48 -5.10
N ALA A 6 2.34 6.03 -4.32
CA ALA A 6 2.20 5.88 -2.87
C ALA A 6 2.12 7.25 -2.17
N ASP A 7 2.93 8.23 -2.58
CA ASP A 7 2.90 9.59 -2.06
C ASP A 7 1.59 10.30 -2.40
N ARG A 8 1.13 10.15 -3.65
CA ARG A 8 -0.17 10.67 -4.08
C ARG A 8 -1.31 10.11 -3.24
N MET A 9 -1.39 8.79 -3.07
CA MET A 9 -2.45 8.20 -2.24
C MET A 9 -2.33 8.63 -0.77
N GLN A 10 -1.12 8.85 -0.25
CA GLN A 10 -0.95 9.27 1.15
C GLN A 10 -1.57 10.64 1.37
N LYS A 11 -1.37 11.57 0.43
CA LYS A 11 -1.97 12.91 0.46
C LYS A 11 -3.49 12.85 0.31
N ASP A 12 -3.99 12.07 -0.65
CA ASP A 12 -5.42 11.96 -0.95
C ASP A 12 -6.20 11.37 0.25
N VAL A 13 -5.71 10.26 0.80
CA VAL A 13 -6.33 9.58 1.94
C VAL A 13 -6.19 10.41 3.22
N SER A 14 -5.07 11.11 3.41
CA SER A 14 -4.88 12.00 4.56
C SER A 14 -5.77 13.25 4.50
N ALA A 15 -6.21 13.68 3.31
CA ALA A 15 -7.16 14.79 3.17
C ALA A 15 -8.60 14.35 3.44
N LEU A 16 -8.92 13.08 3.17
CA LEU A 16 -10.26 12.51 3.34
C LEU A 16 -10.52 11.95 4.75
N ALA A 17 -9.48 11.46 5.44
CA ALA A 17 -9.65 10.83 6.73
C ALA A 17 -9.64 11.85 7.89
N PRO A 18 -10.38 11.58 8.99
CA PRO A 18 -10.33 12.40 10.19
C PRO A 18 -8.92 12.39 10.81
N SER A 19 -8.49 13.55 11.34
CA SER A 19 -7.14 13.82 11.86
C SER A 19 -6.67 12.91 12.99
N ASN A 20 -7.56 12.12 13.57
CA ASN A 20 -7.27 11.18 14.65
C ASN A 20 -6.81 9.79 14.14
N MET A 21 -6.81 9.56 12.82
CA MET A 21 -6.43 8.28 12.24
C MET A 21 -5.03 8.32 11.63
N LYS A 22 -4.15 7.42 12.08
CA LYS A 22 -2.80 7.28 11.52
C LYS A 22 -2.84 6.41 10.26
N ILE A 23 -2.77 7.04 9.09
CA ILE A 23 -2.76 6.35 7.79
C ILE A 23 -1.33 5.96 7.42
N ARG A 24 -1.09 4.67 7.14
CA ARG A 24 0.18 4.15 6.64
C ARG A 24 -0.03 3.45 5.30
N ILE A 25 0.54 3.98 4.24
CA ILE A 25 0.55 3.33 2.92
C ILE A 25 1.82 2.50 2.75
N VAL A 26 1.65 1.21 2.42
CA VAL A 26 2.75 0.27 2.20
C VAL A 26 2.75 -0.15 0.74
N ALA A 27 3.78 0.26 -0.01
CA ALA A 27 3.88 0.03 -1.45
C ALA A 27 5.24 -0.58 -1.84
N PRO A 28 5.48 -1.86 -1.52
CA PRO A 28 6.77 -2.51 -1.74
C PRO A 28 7.13 -2.58 -3.23
N PRO A 29 8.43 -2.69 -3.58
CA PRO A 29 8.87 -2.77 -4.98
C PRO A 29 8.34 -4.03 -5.68
N GLU A 30 8.24 -5.14 -4.95
CA GLU A 30 7.76 -6.44 -5.44
C GLU A 30 6.23 -6.56 -5.49
N ARG A 31 5.50 -5.46 -5.32
CA ARG A 31 4.02 -5.48 -5.22
C ARG A 31 3.30 -6.10 -6.44
N LYS A 32 3.98 -6.23 -7.58
CA LYS A 32 3.50 -7.00 -8.75
C LYS A 32 3.28 -8.48 -8.44
N TYR A 33 4.10 -9.04 -7.54
CA TYR A 33 4.09 -10.45 -7.17
C TYR A 33 3.54 -10.69 -5.76
N ALA A 34 3.09 -9.64 -5.05
CA ALA A 34 2.63 -9.74 -3.67
C ALA A 34 1.52 -10.79 -3.47
N VAL A 35 0.61 -10.94 -4.45
CA VAL A 35 -0.45 -11.96 -4.41
C VAL A 35 0.13 -13.38 -4.42
N TRP A 36 1.13 -13.64 -5.26
CA TRP A 36 1.76 -14.94 -5.36
C TRP A 36 2.62 -15.26 -4.13
N ILE A 37 3.39 -14.29 -3.63
CA ILE A 37 4.18 -14.42 -2.40
C ILE A 37 3.26 -14.74 -1.21
N GLY A 38 2.15 -14.02 -1.07
CA GLY A 38 1.16 -14.28 -0.02
C GLY A 38 0.52 -15.67 -0.15
N GLY A 39 0.20 -16.10 -1.38
CA GLY A 39 -0.34 -17.43 -1.64
C GLY A 39 0.64 -18.56 -1.30
N SER A 40 1.93 -18.39 -1.60
CA SER A 40 2.98 -19.34 -1.22
C SER A 40 3.14 -19.47 0.29
N ILE A 41 3.07 -18.35 1.03
CA ILE A 41 3.12 -18.36 2.51
C ILE A 41 1.87 -19.03 3.08
N LEU A 42 0.68 -18.72 2.55
CA LEU A 42 -0.58 -19.27 3.04
C LEU A 42 -0.69 -20.79 2.82
N SER A 43 -0.12 -21.30 1.73
CA SER A 43 -0.15 -22.72 1.37
C SER A 43 0.96 -23.56 2.03
N SER A 44 1.80 -22.93 2.87
CA SER A 44 2.90 -23.60 3.59
C SER A 44 2.48 -24.07 4.98
#